data_AF-A0A4Y7VN93-F1
#
_entry.id   AF-A0A4Y7VN93-F1
#
_cell.length_a   1.000
_cell.length_b   1.000
_cell.length_c   1.000
_cell.angle_alpha   90.00
_cell.angle_beta   90.00
_cell.angle_gamma   90.00
#
_symmetry.space_group_name_H-M   'P 1'
#
loop_
_entity.id
_entity.type
_entity.pdbx_description
1 polymer ?
#
loop_
_entity_poly.entity_id
_entity_poly.type
_entity_poly.pdbx_seq_one_letter_code
_entity_poly.pdbx_strand_id
1 'polypeptide(L)'
;MNKSKKSLEKRLVTLAIITIIALLFVGCTMEIGGNIKEINEMSDNEVKKLTPSDVEALSDSEVAEYNKRMDKIHDKELDDPSEEESKLTQEEENSIELKNQQEEQERAKYKQIEDELKPAIMDSMYGEGKINKDYYSKPEIHAYDENGKTIVEIENKCNEYNQADLMLNFDKIDIKVDFDQWLTSLRWDDVPKNYDEVRMKTTIYNWHKEGDEYEATTSKSVDDLEKANTDPKVKIEKIN
;
A
#
# COMPACT_ATOMS: atom_id res chain seq x y z
N MET A 1 -49.71 78.68 12.50
CA MET A 1 -49.10 77.79 11.46
C MET A 1 -47.98 76.88 12.01
N ASN A 2 -48.13 76.25 13.20
CA ASN A 2 -47.03 75.45 13.79
C ASN A 2 -47.41 74.05 14.34
N LYS A 3 -48.68 73.63 14.24
CA LYS A 3 -49.11 72.26 14.62
C LYS A 3 -49.06 71.26 13.45
N SER A 4 -49.28 71.73 12.22
CA SER A 4 -49.29 70.89 11.01
C SER A 4 -47.88 70.40 10.64
N LYS A 5 -46.85 71.25 10.71
CA LYS A 5 -45.46 70.87 10.41
C LYS A 5 -44.90 69.82 11.38
N LYS A 6 -45.10 69.99 12.70
CA LYS A 6 -44.70 68.99 13.71
C LYS A 6 -45.40 67.64 13.56
N SER A 7 -46.64 67.63 13.07
CA SER A 7 -47.38 66.39 12.77
C SER A 7 -46.81 65.69 11.54
N LEU A 8 -46.44 66.46 10.51
CA LEU A 8 -45.83 65.94 9.29
C LEU A 8 -44.43 65.36 9.54
N GLU A 9 -43.60 66.06 10.33
CA GLU A 9 -42.25 65.61 10.70
C GLU A 9 -42.29 64.32 11.52
N LYS A 10 -43.21 64.20 12.49
CA LYS A 10 -43.39 62.96 13.25
C LYS A 10 -43.80 61.80 12.34
N ARG A 11 -44.71 62.02 11.39
CA ARG A 11 -45.12 60.99 10.43
C ARG A 11 -43.99 60.57 9.50
N LEU A 12 -43.15 61.51 9.06
CA LEU A 12 -41.99 61.22 8.21
C LEU A 12 -40.90 60.45 8.96
N VAL A 13 -40.62 60.80 10.23
CA VAL A 13 -39.68 60.05 11.07
C VAL A 13 -40.20 58.64 11.38
N THR A 14 -41.48 58.49 11.70
CA THR A 14 -42.08 57.17 11.89
C THR A 14 -42.04 56.33 10.61
N LEU A 15 -42.29 56.93 9.44
CA LEU A 15 -42.16 56.23 8.17
C LEU A 15 -40.72 55.75 7.95
N ALA A 16 -39.73 56.62 8.17
CA ALA A 16 -38.32 56.30 7.99
C ALA A 16 -37.84 55.19 8.93
N ILE A 17 -38.27 55.20 10.19
CA ILE A 17 -37.95 54.13 11.15
C ILE A 17 -38.58 52.80 10.72
N ILE A 18 -39.83 52.80 10.25
CA ILE A 18 -40.47 51.59 9.71
C ILE A 18 -39.73 51.08 8.49
N THR A 19 -39.29 51.96 7.58
CA THR A 19 -38.51 51.57 6.40
C THR A 19 -37.15 51.00 6.78
N ILE A 20 -36.46 51.56 7.77
CA ILE A 20 -35.17 51.05 8.25
C ILE A 20 -35.35 49.69 8.95
N ILE A 21 -36.39 49.52 9.77
CA ILE A 21 -36.70 48.23 10.40
C ILE A 21 -37.05 47.19 9.32
N ALA A 22 -37.85 47.55 8.31
CA ALA A 22 -38.14 46.67 7.19
C ALA A 22 -36.87 46.29 6.41
N LEU A 23 -35.94 47.23 6.19
CA LEU A 23 -34.66 46.96 5.53
C LEU A 23 -33.72 46.11 6.40
N LEU A 24 -33.76 46.23 7.73
CA LEU A 24 -33.03 45.34 8.65
C LEU A 24 -33.62 43.93 8.66
N PHE A 25 -34.95 43.78 8.57
CA PHE A 25 -35.59 42.47 8.41
C PHE A 25 -35.32 41.85 7.04
N VAL A 26 -35.33 42.62 5.95
CA VAL A 26 -34.97 42.14 4.60
C VAL A 26 -33.46 41.79 4.51
N GLY A 27 -32.60 42.54 5.20
CA GLY A 27 -31.16 42.24 5.30
C GLY A 27 -30.85 41.02 6.17
N CYS A 28 -31.67 40.72 7.19
CA CYS A 28 -31.56 39.51 8.01
C CYS A 28 -32.23 38.27 7.40
N THR A 29 -33.01 38.39 6.32
CA THR A 29 -33.51 37.24 5.54
C THR A 29 -32.68 36.95 4.29
N MET A 30 -31.59 37.69 4.07
CA MET A 30 -30.66 37.47 2.96
C MET A 30 -29.56 36.43 3.27
N GLU A 31 -29.68 35.70 4.36
CA GLU A 31 -28.97 34.43 4.59
C GLU A 31 -30.03 33.36 4.85
N ILE A 32 -30.03 32.31 4.02
CA ILE A 32 -30.97 31.17 3.97
C ILE A 32 -32.25 31.45 3.17
N GLY A 33 -32.10 31.36 1.85
CA GLY A 33 -33.20 31.44 0.89
C GLY A 33 -32.66 31.80 -0.48
N GLY A 34 -31.68 31.05 -0.98
CA GLY A 34 -31.34 31.13 -2.39
C GLY A 34 -32.63 30.94 -3.18
N ASN A 35 -32.88 31.79 -4.18
CA ASN A 35 -33.88 31.51 -5.20
C ASN A 35 -33.54 30.16 -5.80
N ILE A 36 -34.10 29.08 -5.27
CA ILE A 36 -34.14 27.80 -5.95
C ILE A 36 -34.95 28.12 -7.20
N LYS A 37 -34.29 28.10 -8.37
CA LYS A 37 -34.99 28.10 -9.65
C LYS A 37 -36.08 27.05 -9.53
N GLU A 38 -37.30 27.35 -9.99
CA GLU A 38 -38.38 26.36 -9.97
C GLU A 38 -37.85 25.03 -10.52
N ILE A 39 -38.17 23.91 -9.87
CA ILE A 39 -37.62 22.59 -10.23
C ILE A 39 -37.87 22.26 -11.70
N ASN A 40 -38.94 22.81 -12.29
CA ASN A 40 -39.25 22.71 -13.71
C ASN A 40 -38.29 23.45 -14.64
N GLU A 41 -37.62 24.50 -14.15
CA GLU A 41 -36.68 25.32 -14.93
C GLU A 41 -35.22 24.87 -14.76
N MET A 42 -34.92 24.00 -13.80
CA MET A 42 -33.59 23.40 -13.64
C MET A 42 -33.29 22.38 -14.74
N SER A 43 -32.02 22.28 -15.16
CA SER A 43 -31.55 21.18 -16.01
C SER A 43 -31.47 19.87 -15.23
N ASP A 44 -31.47 18.73 -15.92
CA ASP A 44 -31.45 17.41 -15.27
C ASP A 44 -30.18 17.23 -14.39
N ASN A 45 -29.04 17.81 -14.79
CA ASN A 45 -27.81 17.85 -13.99
C ASN A 45 -27.87 18.81 -12.80
N GLU A 46 -28.65 19.89 -12.87
CA GLU A 46 -28.89 20.78 -11.72
C GLU A 46 -29.78 20.10 -10.69
N VAL A 47 -30.82 19.37 -11.12
CA VAL A 47 -31.72 18.60 -10.23
C VAL A 47 -30.96 17.49 -9.48
N LYS A 48 -30.13 16.70 -10.18
CA LYS A 48 -29.33 15.62 -9.55
C LYS A 48 -28.32 16.11 -8.49
N LYS A 49 -27.89 17.37 -8.59
CA LYS A 49 -26.89 17.96 -7.69
C LYS A 49 -27.50 18.60 -6.45
N LEU A 50 -28.83 18.59 -6.31
CA LEU A 50 -29.50 19.03 -5.09
C LEU A 50 -29.13 18.09 -3.94
N THR A 51 -28.64 18.67 -2.85
CA THR A 51 -28.30 17.90 -1.65
C THR A 51 -29.57 17.54 -0.87
N PRO A 52 -29.53 16.55 0.04
CA PRO A 52 -30.66 16.25 0.92
C PRO A 52 -31.16 17.49 1.68
N SER A 53 -30.24 18.36 2.10
CA SER A 53 -30.60 19.61 2.79
C SER A 53 -31.29 20.63 1.87
N ASP A 54 -31.01 20.62 0.56
CA ASP A 54 -31.69 21.49 -0.40
C ASP A 54 -33.11 20.99 -0.68
N VAL A 55 -33.31 19.66 -0.70
CA VAL A 55 -34.62 19.03 -0.91
C VAL A 55 -35.51 19.17 0.34
N GLU A 56 -34.92 19.06 1.54
CA GLU A 56 -35.64 19.29 2.81
C GLU A 56 -36.06 20.76 3.00
N ALA A 57 -35.43 21.70 2.29
CA ALA A 57 -35.77 23.12 2.33
C ALA A 57 -36.93 23.50 1.38
N LEU A 58 -37.41 22.55 0.55
CA LEU A 58 -38.52 22.75 -0.37
C LEU A 58 -39.89 22.62 0.31
N SER A 59 -40.92 23.20 -0.29
CA SER A 59 -42.30 22.90 0.11
C SER A 59 -42.70 21.47 -0.27
N ASP A 60 -43.69 20.89 0.41
CA ASP A 60 -44.20 19.54 0.11
C ASP A 60 -44.61 19.36 -1.37
N SER A 61 -45.13 20.41 -2.01
CA SER A 61 -45.46 20.41 -3.44
C SER A 61 -44.24 20.35 -4.34
N GLU A 62 -43.17 21.03 -3.96
CA GLU A 62 -41.90 21.06 -4.71
C GLU A 62 -41.11 19.77 -4.49
N VAL A 63 -41.15 19.17 -3.28
CA VAL A 63 -40.59 17.84 -3.03
C VAL A 63 -41.26 16.78 -3.92
N ALA A 64 -42.59 16.85 -4.06
CA ALA A 64 -43.33 15.94 -4.96
C ALA A 64 -42.92 16.13 -6.43
N GLU A 65 -42.68 17.37 -6.85
CA GLU A 65 -42.21 17.69 -8.20
C GLU A 65 -40.76 17.26 -8.44
N TYR A 66 -39.88 17.46 -7.46
CA TYR A 66 -38.51 16.96 -7.43
C TYR A 66 -38.46 15.45 -7.60
N ASN A 67 -39.19 14.70 -6.78
CA ASN A 67 -39.22 13.23 -6.84
C ASN A 67 -39.74 12.75 -8.20
N LYS A 68 -40.84 13.33 -8.69
CA LYS A 68 -41.38 13.00 -10.02
C LYS A 68 -40.41 13.31 -11.16
N ARG A 69 -39.57 14.33 -11.00
CA ARG A 69 -38.56 14.70 -11.99
C ARG A 69 -37.33 13.81 -11.92
N MET A 70 -36.88 13.42 -10.71
CA MET A 70 -35.83 12.42 -10.51
C MET A 70 -36.21 11.05 -11.08
N ASP A 71 -37.45 10.61 -10.90
CA ASP A 71 -37.95 9.37 -11.51
C ASP A 71 -37.83 9.42 -13.05
N LYS A 72 -38.24 10.53 -13.68
CA LYS A 72 -38.11 10.71 -15.14
C LYS A 72 -36.66 10.78 -15.62
N ILE A 73 -35.75 11.31 -14.80
CA ILE A 73 -34.33 11.38 -15.11
C ILE A 73 -33.74 9.97 -15.09
N HIS A 74 -34.05 9.18 -14.05
CA HIS A 74 -33.61 7.79 -13.95
C HIS A 74 -34.19 6.91 -15.05
N ASP A 75 -35.46 7.11 -15.42
CA ASP A 75 -36.08 6.39 -16.54
C ASP A 75 -35.39 6.73 -17.88
N LYS A 76 -34.91 7.97 -18.08
CA LYS A 76 -34.12 8.34 -19.28
C LYS A 76 -32.72 7.74 -19.29
N GLU A 77 -32.08 7.59 -18.13
CA GLU A 77 -30.73 7.00 -18.02
C GLU A 77 -30.73 5.49 -18.22
N LEU A 78 -31.85 4.82 -17.95
CA LEU A 78 -32.01 3.39 -18.24
C LEU A 78 -32.15 3.10 -19.75
N ASP A 79 -32.53 4.10 -20.55
CA ASP A 79 -32.67 4.00 -22.02
C ASP A 79 -31.45 4.52 -22.80
N ASP A 80 -30.42 5.09 -22.14
CA ASP A 80 -29.19 5.58 -22.76
C ASP A 80 -27.97 5.31 -21.86
N PRO A 81 -27.21 4.20 -22.06
CA PRO A 81 -26.02 3.92 -21.27
C PRO A 81 -24.93 4.93 -21.65
N SER A 82 -24.89 6.06 -20.96
CA SER A 82 -23.94 7.13 -21.26
C SER A 82 -22.49 6.71 -20.98
N GLU A 83 -21.57 7.17 -21.83
CA GLU A 83 -20.12 6.86 -21.84
C GLU A 83 -19.36 7.16 -20.53
N GLU A 84 -19.97 7.75 -19.51
CA GLU A 84 -19.29 8.16 -18.27
C GLU A 84 -19.12 7.02 -17.24
N GLU A 85 -20.04 6.06 -17.13
CA GLU A 85 -19.85 4.86 -16.29
C GLU A 85 -18.79 3.91 -16.84
N SER A 86 -18.63 3.89 -18.18
CA SER A 86 -17.58 3.14 -18.88
C SER A 86 -16.17 3.72 -18.60
N LYS A 87 -16.04 5.03 -18.44
CA LYS A 87 -14.74 5.68 -18.20
C LYS A 87 -14.24 5.49 -16.77
N LEU A 88 -15.12 5.54 -15.76
CA LEU A 88 -14.75 5.34 -14.35
C LEU A 88 -14.34 3.89 -14.06
N THR A 89 -15.05 2.92 -14.64
CA THR A 89 -14.66 1.49 -14.54
C THR A 89 -13.37 1.19 -15.30
N GLN A 90 -13.14 1.82 -16.46
CA GLN A 90 -11.87 1.70 -17.19
C GLN A 90 -10.69 2.37 -16.47
N GLU A 91 -10.85 3.51 -15.81
CA GLU A 91 -9.75 4.17 -15.06
C GLU A 91 -9.34 3.38 -13.81
N GLU A 92 -10.29 2.76 -13.10
CA GLU A 92 -10.00 1.89 -11.96
C GLU A 92 -9.40 0.54 -12.39
N GLU A 93 -9.91 -0.08 -13.45
CA GLU A 93 -9.33 -1.30 -14.05
C GLU A 93 -7.90 -1.04 -14.56
N ASN A 94 -7.66 0.10 -15.22
CA ASN A 94 -6.32 0.49 -15.67
C ASN A 94 -5.34 0.68 -14.51
N SER A 95 -5.78 1.24 -13.37
CA SER A 95 -4.93 1.43 -12.19
C SER A 95 -4.55 0.09 -11.53
N ILE A 96 -5.50 -0.84 -11.45
CA ILE A 96 -5.26 -2.20 -10.95
C ILE A 96 -4.34 -2.97 -11.91
N GLU A 97 -4.58 -2.87 -13.22
CA GLU A 97 -3.76 -3.51 -14.24
C GLU A 97 -2.32 -2.97 -14.25
N LEU A 98 -2.15 -1.64 -14.15
CA LEU A 98 -0.83 -1.01 -14.00
C LEU A 98 -0.09 -1.48 -12.74
N LYS A 99 -0.80 -1.58 -11.62
CA LYS A 99 -0.23 -2.07 -10.37
C LYS A 99 0.17 -3.55 -10.48
N ASN A 100 -0.69 -4.38 -11.06
CA ASN A 100 -0.37 -5.79 -11.30
C ASN A 100 0.82 -5.95 -12.24
N GLN A 101 0.91 -5.14 -13.30
CA GLN A 101 2.06 -5.13 -14.21
C GLN A 101 3.35 -4.68 -13.50
N GLN A 102 3.29 -3.71 -12.60
CA GLN A 102 4.44 -3.30 -11.78
C GLN A 102 4.87 -4.41 -10.82
N GLU A 103 3.92 -5.02 -10.10
CA GLU A 103 4.20 -6.16 -9.22
C GLU A 103 4.76 -7.36 -9.98
N GLU A 104 4.27 -7.63 -11.20
CA GLU A 104 4.77 -8.69 -12.07
C GLU A 104 6.18 -8.38 -12.60
N GLN A 105 6.46 -7.13 -12.96
CA GLN A 105 7.81 -6.67 -13.33
C GLN A 105 8.79 -6.78 -12.16
N GLU A 106 8.39 -6.41 -10.95
CA GLU A 106 9.21 -6.56 -9.75
C GLU A 106 9.50 -8.03 -9.45
N ARG A 107 8.47 -8.90 -9.49
CA ARG A 107 8.64 -10.34 -9.34
C ARG A 107 9.55 -10.93 -10.41
N ALA A 108 9.41 -10.49 -11.66
CA ALA A 108 10.24 -10.94 -12.77
C ALA A 108 11.72 -10.53 -12.57
N LYS A 109 11.97 -9.30 -12.12
CA LYS A 109 13.32 -8.81 -11.77
C LYS A 109 13.97 -9.71 -10.72
N TYR A 110 13.28 -9.98 -9.61
CA TYR A 110 13.85 -10.79 -8.53
C TYR A 110 14.04 -12.25 -8.92
N LYS A 111 13.08 -12.82 -9.63
CA LYS A 111 13.21 -14.19 -10.17
C LYS A 111 14.40 -14.32 -11.11
N GLN A 112 14.67 -13.30 -11.94
CA GLN A 112 15.85 -13.30 -12.79
C GLN A 112 17.14 -13.35 -11.97
N ILE A 113 17.24 -12.57 -10.88
CA ILE A 113 18.40 -12.60 -9.98
C ILE A 113 18.55 -14.00 -9.35
N GLU A 114 17.46 -14.59 -8.87
CA GLU A 114 17.47 -15.97 -8.34
C GLU A 114 17.99 -16.97 -9.37
N ASP A 115 17.46 -16.95 -10.60
CA ASP A 115 17.82 -17.86 -11.68
C ASP A 115 19.29 -17.69 -12.12
N GLU A 116 19.81 -16.46 -12.10
CA GLU A 116 21.21 -16.14 -12.40
C GLU A 116 22.19 -16.66 -11.33
N LEU A 117 21.82 -16.55 -10.05
CA LEU A 117 22.69 -16.95 -8.94
C LEU A 117 22.63 -18.44 -8.62
N LYS A 118 21.51 -19.08 -8.95
CA LYS A 118 21.24 -20.48 -8.63
C LYS A 118 22.35 -21.44 -9.07
N PRO A 119 22.91 -21.39 -10.29
CA PRO A 119 24.00 -22.28 -10.69
C PRO A 119 25.23 -22.14 -9.79
N ALA A 120 25.65 -20.90 -9.49
CA ALA A 120 26.85 -20.63 -8.69
C ALA A 120 26.66 -21.05 -7.23
N ILE A 121 25.51 -20.70 -6.62
CA ILE A 121 25.18 -21.09 -5.25
C ILE A 121 25.08 -22.62 -5.14
N MET A 122 24.44 -23.27 -6.11
CA MET A 122 24.31 -24.73 -6.15
C MET A 122 25.66 -25.44 -6.27
N ASP A 123 26.55 -24.98 -7.14
CA ASP A 123 27.87 -25.58 -7.30
C ASP A 123 28.74 -25.38 -6.04
N SER A 124 28.69 -24.17 -5.49
CA SER A 124 29.42 -23.84 -4.27
C SER A 124 28.99 -24.67 -3.06
N MET A 125 27.68 -24.68 -2.77
CA MET A 125 27.14 -25.22 -1.52
C MET A 125 26.77 -26.71 -1.63
N TYR A 126 26.45 -27.17 -2.84
CA TYR A 126 25.84 -28.49 -3.08
C TYR A 126 26.46 -29.25 -4.27
N GLY A 127 27.59 -28.78 -4.80
CA GLY A 127 28.34 -29.42 -5.87
C GLY A 127 29.03 -30.73 -5.46
N GLU A 128 29.62 -31.41 -6.44
CA GLU A 128 30.29 -32.70 -6.22
C GLU A 128 31.57 -32.51 -5.39
N GLY A 129 31.74 -33.34 -4.34
CA GLY A 129 32.89 -33.24 -3.42
C GLY A 129 32.79 -32.12 -2.36
N LYS A 130 31.66 -31.40 -2.27
CA LYS A 130 31.40 -30.45 -1.19
C LYS A 130 30.92 -31.18 0.06
N ILE A 131 31.61 -30.94 1.18
CA ILE A 131 31.35 -31.52 2.51
C ILE A 131 29.88 -31.29 2.93
N ASN A 132 29.28 -30.18 2.49
CA ASN A 132 28.01 -29.68 2.99
C ASN A 132 26.77 -30.38 2.40
N LYS A 133 26.92 -31.18 1.34
CA LYS A 133 25.80 -31.81 0.62
C LYS A 133 25.03 -32.83 1.47
N ASP A 134 25.75 -33.53 2.35
CA ASP A 134 25.17 -34.54 3.24
C ASP A 134 24.56 -33.87 4.49
N TYR A 135 25.06 -32.70 4.85
CA TYR A 135 24.76 -31.99 6.08
C TYR A 135 23.61 -31.02 5.98
N TYR A 136 23.41 -30.42 4.81
CA TYR A 136 22.36 -29.43 4.57
C TYR A 136 21.45 -29.88 3.42
N SER A 137 20.22 -29.38 3.43
CA SER A 137 19.33 -29.45 2.30
C SER A 137 19.92 -28.66 1.13
N LYS A 138 19.40 -28.94 -0.07
CA LYS A 138 19.64 -28.08 -1.22
C LYS A 138 19.27 -26.62 -0.88
N PRO A 139 20.07 -25.62 -1.27
CA PRO A 139 19.76 -24.21 -1.02
C PRO A 139 18.53 -23.76 -1.79
N GLU A 140 17.69 -22.99 -1.12
CA GLU A 140 16.61 -22.19 -1.68
C GLU A 140 17.09 -20.73 -1.73
N ILE A 141 16.81 -20.04 -2.83
CA ILE A 141 17.31 -18.69 -3.09
C ILE A 141 16.12 -17.80 -3.35
N HIS A 142 16.05 -16.69 -2.65
CA HIS A 142 14.99 -15.71 -2.76
C HIS A 142 15.59 -14.32 -2.93
N ALA A 143 15.15 -13.59 -3.94
CA ALA A 143 15.51 -12.18 -4.10
C ALA A 143 14.29 -11.30 -3.83
N TYR A 144 14.50 -10.17 -3.16
CA TYR A 144 13.41 -9.23 -2.87
C TYR A 144 13.95 -7.83 -2.57
N ASP A 145 13.08 -6.81 -2.65
CA ASP A 145 13.40 -5.49 -2.09
C ASP A 145 13.10 -5.47 -0.60
N GLU A 146 14.02 -4.92 0.18
CA GLU A 146 13.76 -4.53 1.55
C GLU A 146 14.34 -3.14 1.82
N ASN A 147 13.45 -2.16 2.04
CA ASN A 147 13.81 -0.78 2.31
C ASN A 147 14.67 -0.15 1.19
N GLY A 148 14.35 -0.45 -0.08
CA GLY A 148 15.07 0.07 -1.24
C GLY A 148 16.42 -0.61 -1.50
N LYS A 149 16.66 -1.78 -0.89
CA LYS A 149 17.83 -2.62 -1.13
C LYS A 149 17.38 -3.95 -1.69
N THR A 150 18.05 -4.40 -2.74
CA THR A 150 17.88 -5.74 -3.29
C THR A 150 18.62 -6.73 -2.40
N ILE A 151 17.87 -7.56 -1.69
CA ILE A 151 18.38 -8.61 -0.82
C ILE A 151 18.35 -9.93 -1.58
N VAL A 152 19.41 -10.73 -1.47
CA VAL A 152 19.43 -12.13 -1.85
C VAL A 152 19.52 -12.97 -0.58
N GLU A 153 18.45 -13.70 -0.28
CA GLU A 153 18.39 -14.64 0.82
C GLU A 153 18.65 -16.05 0.33
N ILE A 154 19.54 -16.75 1.02
CA ILE A 154 19.91 -18.14 0.76
C ILE A 154 19.54 -18.96 1.99
N GLU A 155 18.52 -19.80 1.86
CA GLU A 155 18.02 -20.66 2.93
C GLU A 155 18.44 -22.12 2.71
N ASN A 156 18.95 -22.74 3.76
CA ASN A 156 19.21 -24.17 3.84
C ASN A 156 18.65 -24.73 5.15
N LYS A 157 18.49 -26.04 5.23
CA LYS A 157 18.11 -26.72 6.47
C LYS A 157 19.14 -27.76 6.80
N CYS A 158 19.62 -27.79 8.03
CA CYS A 158 20.42 -28.91 8.50
C CYS A 158 19.61 -30.21 8.36
N ASN A 159 20.22 -31.29 7.87
CA ASN A 159 19.53 -32.57 7.72
C ASN A 159 19.45 -33.29 9.08
N GLU A 160 18.24 -33.62 9.54
CA GLU A 160 18.00 -34.29 10.83
C GLU A 160 18.68 -35.67 10.94
N TYR A 161 18.84 -36.40 9.83
CA TYR A 161 19.40 -37.77 9.86
C TYR A 161 20.92 -37.83 10.07
N ASN A 162 21.62 -36.69 9.96
CA ASN A 162 23.05 -36.55 10.28
C ASN A 162 23.29 -35.92 11.67
N GLN A 163 22.27 -36.01 12.54
CA GLN A 163 22.27 -35.58 13.95
C GLN A 163 23.45 -36.09 14.78
N ALA A 164 24.22 -37.10 14.35
CA ALA A 164 25.39 -37.62 15.08
C ALA A 164 26.73 -36.98 14.66
N ASP A 165 26.87 -36.54 13.40
CA ASP A 165 28.11 -35.94 12.86
C ASP A 165 28.04 -34.41 12.79
N LEU A 166 26.83 -33.85 12.68
CA LEU A 166 26.53 -32.43 12.90
C LEU A 166 25.93 -32.20 14.30
N MET A 167 26.39 -32.95 15.30
CA MET A 167 26.21 -32.60 16.71
C MET A 167 26.97 -31.31 16.99
N LEU A 168 26.45 -30.21 16.45
CA LEU A 168 26.87 -28.85 16.73
C LEU A 168 26.75 -28.70 18.24
N ASN A 169 27.88 -28.82 18.93
CA ASN A 169 28.05 -28.03 20.13
C ASN A 169 27.62 -26.62 19.73
N PHE A 170 26.77 -25.99 20.52
CA PHE A 170 26.33 -24.60 20.33
C PHE A 170 27.50 -23.59 20.37
N ASP A 171 28.73 -24.03 20.19
CA ASP A 171 29.85 -23.19 19.87
C ASP A 171 29.57 -22.60 18.49
N LYS A 172 29.17 -21.33 18.51
CA LYS A 172 29.00 -20.41 17.37
C LYS A 172 30.13 -20.46 16.32
N ILE A 173 31.22 -21.17 16.60
CA ILE A 173 32.42 -21.34 15.78
C ILE A 173 32.11 -22.19 14.54
N ASP A 174 31.40 -23.32 14.66
CA ASP A 174 31.23 -24.24 13.53
C ASP A 174 30.28 -23.65 12.46
N ILE A 175 29.10 -23.18 12.86
CA ILE A 175 28.14 -22.50 11.96
C ILE A 175 28.76 -21.24 11.32
N LYS A 176 29.62 -20.54 12.06
CA LYS A 176 30.31 -19.37 11.52
C LYS A 176 31.33 -19.76 10.45
N VAL A 177 32.05 -20.87 10.62
CA VAL A 177 32.98 -21.38 9.61
C VAL A 177 32.21 -21.76 8.35
N ASP A 178 31.05 -22.41 8.48
CA ASP A 178 30.22 -22.78 7.32
C ASP A 178 29.69 -21.53 6.58
N PHE A 179 29.13 -20.57 7.31
CA PHE A 179 28.71 -19.29 6.72
C PHE A 179 29.88 -18.53 6.07
N ASP A 180 31.06 -18.52 6.68
CA ASP A 180 32.23 -17.85 6.08
C ASP A 180 32.67 -18.53 4.78
N GLN A 181 32.65 -19.87 4.73
CA GLN A 181 32.92 -20.61 3.50
C GLN A 181 31.88 -20.33 2.41
N TRP A 182 30.59 -20.31 2.76
CA TRP A 182 29.54 -20.03 1.79
C TRP A 182 29.60 -18.59 1.29
N LEU A 183 29.75 -17.59 2.16
CA LEU A 183 29.93 -16.20 1.74
C LEU A 183 31.19 -16.02 0.89
N THR A 184 32.28 -16.71 1.21
CA THR A 184 33.53 -16.69 0.42
C THR A 184 33.33 -17.22 -1.00
N SER A 185 32.42 -18.18 -1.19
CA SER A 185 32.13 -18.70 -2.51
C SER A 185 31.37 -17.72 -3.41
N LEU A 186 30.64 -16.77 -2.83
CA LEU A 186 29.92 -15.74 -3.57
C LEU A 186 30.83 -14.56 -3.97
N ARG A 187 32.12 -14.61 -3.61
CA ARG A 187 33.10 -13.58 -3.96
C ARG A 187 33.64 -13.71 -5.37
N TRP A 188 33.36 -14.82 -6.06
CA TRP A 188 34.02 -15.14 -7.32
C TRP A 188 33.61 -14.12 -8.40
N ASP A 189 34.56 -13.78 -9.28
CA ASP A 189 34.37 -12.74 -10.29
C ASP A 189 33.27 -13.07 -11.31
N ASP A 190 32.89 -14.34 -11.43
CA ASP A 190 31.85 -14.86 -12.31
C ASP A 190 30.45 -14.91 -11.67
N VAL A 191 30.33 -14.61 -10.38
CA VAL A 191 29.03 -14.49 -9.70
C VAL A 191 28.44 -13.10 -9.99
N PRO A 192 27.23 -12.99 -10.58
CA PRO A 192 26.55 -11.71 -10.76
C PRO A 192 26.37 -10.97 -9.43
N LYS A 193 26.60 -9.65 -9.42
CA LYS A 193 26.53 -8.80 -8.22
C LYS A 193 25.43 -7.74 -8.34
N ASN A 194 24.29 -8.11 -8.89
CA ASN A 194 23.13 -7.25 -9.12
C ASN A 194 22.20 -7.14 -7.89
N TYR A 195 22.77 -7.24 -6.69
CA TYR A 195 22.09 -7.15 -5.41
C TYR A 195 22.94 -6.36 -4.40
N ASP A 196 22.34 -5.90 -3.32
CA ASP A 196 23.00 -5.04 -2.32
C ASP A 196 23.53 -5.85 -1.13
N GLU A 197 22.80 -6.89 -0.72
CA GLU A 197 23.08 -7.67 0.49
C GLU A 197 22.75 -9.15 0.28
N VAL A 198 23.59 -10.03 0.81
CA VAL A 198 23.29 -11.44 0.98
C VAL A 198 22.90 -11.71 2.41
N ARG A 199 21.81 -12.44 2.59
CA ARG A 199 21.41 -13.04 3.85
C ARG A 199 21.51 -14.54 3.74
N MET A 200 22.18 -15.17 4.69
CA MET A 200 22.21 -16.62 4.78
C MET A 200 21.45 -17.05 6.01
N LYS A 201 20.62 -18.07 5.85
CA LYS A 201 19.78 -18.62 6.88
C LYS A 201 19.90 -20.14 6.87
N THR A 202 20.10 -20.72 8.05
CA THR A 202 19.99 -22.17 8.21
C THR A 202 19.26 -22.56 9.48
N THR A 203 18.40 -23.56 9.37
CA THR A 203 17.86 -24.25 10.54
C THR A 203 18.95 -25.13 11.15
N ILE A 204 19.07 -25.12 12.48
CA ILE A 204 19.96 -25.97 13.28
C ILE A 204 19.15 -26.64 14.42
N TYR A 205 19.60 -27.81 14.85
CA TYR A 205 18.89 -28.62 15.84
C TYR A 205 19.74 -28.78 17.11
N ASN A 206 19.10 -28.77 18.28
CA ASN A 206 19.78 -28.98 19.55
C ASN A 206 19.92 -30.46 19.89
N TRP A 207 21.16 -30.95 19.96
CA TRP A 207 21.43 -32.35 20.31
C TRP A 207 21.07 -32.72 21.77
N HIS A 208 21.02 -31.74 22.68
CA HIS A 208 20.69 -31.96 24.09
C HIS A 208 19.20 -31.87 24.41
N LYS A 209 18.39 -31.39 23.47
CA LYS A 209 16.96 -31.17 23.64
C LYS A 209 16.24 -31.55 22.36
N GLU A 210 15.83 -32.81 22.31
CA GLU A 210 15.01 -33.36 21.23
C GLU A 210 13.78 -32.45 21.00
N GLY A 211 13.59 -32.00 19.76
CA GLY A 211 12.49 -31.13 19.34
C GLY A 211 12.76 -29.61 19.44
N ASP A 212 13.87 -29.15 20.02
CA ASP A 212 14.22 -27.73 19.99
C ASP A 212 14.87 -27.38 18.63
N GLU A 213 14.27 -26.43 17.92
CA GLU A 213 14.76 -25.92 16.63
C GLU A 213 15.28 -24.48 16.79
N TYR A 214 16.34 -24.17 16.06
CA TYR A 214 16.93 -22.84 16.04
C TYR A 214 17.19 -22.40 14.60
N GLU A 215 17.22 -21.10 14.41
CA GLU A 215 17.60 -20.47 13.16
C GLU A 215 18.91 -19.72 13.38
N ALA A 216 19.92 -20.05 12.57
CA ALA A 216 21.14 -19.28 12.47
C ALA A 216 21.06 -18.37 11.24
N THR A 217 21.33 -17.09 11.42
CA THR A 217 21.33 -16.10 10.33
C THR A 217 22.60 -15.27 10.33
N THR A 218 23.03 -14.89 9.14
CA THR A 218 24.05 -13.86 8.96
C THR A 218 23.72 -13.01 7.73
N SER A 219 24.24 -11.79 7.69
CA SER A 219 24.10 -10.93 6.52
C SER A 219 25.36 -10.15 6.21
N LYS A 220 25.55 -9.85 4.93
CA LYS A 220 26.72 -9.15 4.42
C LYS A 220 26.38 -8.37 3.17
N SER A 221 26.81 -7.11 3.07
CA SER A 221 26.66 -6.36 1.82
C SER A 221 27.59 -6.91 0.74
N VAL A 222 27.27 -6.68 -0.53
CA VAL A 222 28.10 -7.09 -1.66
C VAL A 222 29.50 -6.48 -1.59
N ASP A 223 29.61 -5.18 -1.30
CA ASP A 223 30.89 -4.49 -1.11
C ASP A 223 31.77 -5.15 -0.03
N ASP A 224 31.14 -5.76 0.96
CA ASP A 224 31.81 -6.43 2.07
C ASP A 224 32.17 -7.88 1.74
N LEU A 225 31.43 -8.53 0.83
CA LEU A 225 31.81 -9.84 0.28
C LEU A 225 33.11 -9.76 -0.49
N GLU A 226 33.33 -8.71 -1.26
CA GLU A 226 34.55 -8.54 -2.07
C GLU A 226 35.83 -8.38 -1.24
N LYS A 227 35.71 -8.19 0.07
CA LYS A 227 36.86 -8.07 0.99
C LYS A 227 37.37 -9.45 1.37
N ALA A 228 38.70 -9.57 1.54
CA ALA A 228 39.38 -10.86 1.76
C ALA A 228 38.94 -11.65 3.01
N ASN A 229 38.25 -11.03 3.98
CA ASN A 229 37.73 -11.68 5.17
C ASN A 229 36.30 -11.19 5.48
N THR A 230 35.31 -12.08 5.37
CA THR A 230 33.90 -11.75 5.60
C THR A 230 33.53 -11.74 7.08
N ASP A 231 34.24 -12.51 7.92
CA ASP A 231 34.02 -12.64 9.37
C ASP A 231 32.54 -12.50 9.78
N PRO A 232 31.65 -13.42 9.34
CA PRO A 232 30.22 -13.24 9.50
C PRO A 232 29.81 -13.16 10.96
N LYS A 233 28.95 -12.17 11.27
CA LYS A 233 28.30 -12.07 12.57
C LYS A 233 27.07 -12.97 12.54
N VAL A 234 27.14 -14.08 13.26
CA VAL A 234 26.06 -15.06 13.31
C VAL A 234 25.11 -14.75 14.47
N LYS A 235 23.83 -14.63 14.16
CA LYS A 235 22.73 -14.56 15.12
C LYS A 235 22.09 -15.95 15.20
N ILE A 236 21.73 -16.42 16.40
CA ILE A 236 21.06 -17.71 16.61
C ILE A 236 19.83 -17.47 17.47
N GLU A 237 18.65 -17.88 17.00
CA GLU A 237 17.37 -17.70 17.68
C GLU A 237 16.61 -19.03 17.76
N LYS A 238 15.93 -19.28 18.89
CA LYS A 238 15.07 -20.46 19.05
C LYS A 238 13.75 -20.22 18.32
N ILE A 239 13.31 -21.18 17.50
CA ILE A 239 12.10 -21.08 16.66
C ILE A 239 11.01 -22.10 17.03
N ASN A 240 11.36 -23.15 17.79
CA ASN A 240 10.43 -24.13 18.36
C ASN A 240 10.98 -24.63 19.70
#